data_AF-A0A948E4E2-F1
#
_entry.id   AF-A0A948E4E2-F1
#
_cell.length_a   1.000
_cell.length_b   1.000
_cell.length_c   1.000
_cell.angle_alpha   90.00
_cell.angle_beta   90.00
_cell.angle_gamma   90.00
#
_symmetry.space_group_name_H-M   'P 1'
#
loop_
_entity.id
_entity.type
_entity.pdbx_description
1 polymer ?
#
loop_
_entity_poly.entity_id
_entity_poly.type
_entity_poly.pdbx_seq_one_letter_code
_entity_poly.pdbx_strand_id
1 'polypeptide(L)'
;MISVFLVFFAMTGNVDVMTMNAFDRAKWCNSMQNTLDMSEAQKRILAPVPTYRVDEIRNWLQVKGAVLPPPSGFFAVPSVKININQIRREKKKTPEPLDLFLAAPALTDPAKNAVMLDILTRGCLIKALLNRKTEVSVPMLLLNASFHPPTMIFRNMIATGLQKMGPITVLSLYEYSRQSVNRQRNKELFYKVRFAEYVINSSASGNPRFALQSEKSLRLKLIALYGENLSSQAIEPLLEIANSEDIEYRKAGRDAILKYFDSKKKSATVGTIKLPGGEEKKAVLYISPKARAFHAVKQKLEELTKGDYDRTASGRGLAINLFSEWDKRRNSKWKYAFADAWELDKNGQKEQAVEKYREILANAPDLPQRKLMVGAFLELARQHLGKGSIAKALNLFRIVIQIDPKPIYEADLFYLLGLMEESSGDTEQARFWYRMSLRRNPEHIWSAGALSSLSPVPILPIGDWERSAFFFSAFLAFALFFIWSLRRLLSW
;
A
#
# COMPACT_ATOMS: atom_id res chain seq x y z
N MET A 1 -24.76 -13.73 -24.38
CA MET A 1 -24.04 -13.35 -25.61
C MET A 1 -24.60 -12.09 -26.30
N ILE A 2 -25.91 -11.80 -26.24
CA ILE A 2 -26.51 -10.62 -26.91
C ILE A 2 -26.04 -9.27 -26.31
N SER A 3 -25.76 -9.17 -25.01
CA SER A 3 -25.27 -7.91 -24.39
C SER A 3 -23.82 -7.54 -24.74
N VAL A 4 -22.99 -8.48 -25.21
CA VAL A 4 -21.59 -8.19 -25.59
C VAL A 4 -21.53 -7.66 -27.02
N PHE A 5 -22.42 -8.13 -27.90
CA PHE A 5 -22.50 -7.67 -29.29
C PHE A 5 -22.99 -6.22 -29.43
N LEU A 6 -23.93 -5.79 -28.59
CA LEU A 6 -24.45 -4.40 -28.60
C LEU A 6 -23.41 -3.35 -28.18
N VAL A 7 -22.45 -3.71 -27.31
CA VAL A 7 -21.44 -2.75 -26.84
C VAL A 7 -20.28 -2.61 -27.83
N PHE A 8 -19.90 -3.69 -28.52
CA PHE A 8 -18.90 -3.61 -29.58
C PHE A 8 -19.44 -2.83 -30.80
N PHE A 9 -20.71 -3.03 -31.16
CA PHE A 9 -21.35 -2.27 -32.24
C PHE A 9 -21.58 -0.80 -31.90
N ALA A 10 -21.69 -0.41 -30.62
CA ALA A 10 -21.82 0.99 -30.22
C ALA A 10 -20.49 1.77 -30.23
N MET A 11 -19.35 1.08 -30.29
CA MET A 11 -18.04 1.75 -30.43
C MET A 11 -17.62 1.95 -31.90
N THR A 12 -18.22 1.22 -32.85
CA THR A 12 -17.91 1.30 -34.29
C THR A 12 -19.11 1.60 -35.20
N GLY A 13 -20.34 1.54 -34.69
CA GLY A 13 -21.58 1.71 -35.44
C GLY A 13 -22.40 2.91 -34.96
N ASN A 14 -22.91 3.68 -35.93
CA ASN A 14 -23.76 4.88 -35.80
C ASN A 14 -25.09 4.62 -35.10
N VAL A 15 -25.10 4.18 -33.84
CA VAL A 15 -26.30 4.32 -33.02
C VAL A 15 -26.37 5.79 -32.61
N ASP A 16 -27.35 6.53 -33.14
CA ASP A 16 -27.55 7.92 -32.78
C ASP A 16 -28.06 8.00 -31.33
N VAL A 17 -27.12 8.02 -30.38
CA VAL A 17 -27.40 8.11 -28.94
C VAL A 17 -28.23 9.36 -28.61
N MET A 18 -28.20 10.40 -29.45
CA MET A 18 -29.01 11.60 -29.25
C MET A 18 -30.49 11.38 -29.56
N THR A 19 -30.85 10.42 -30.42
CA THR A 19 -32.26 10.05 -30.69
C THR A 19 -32.87 9.15 -29.62
N MET A 20 -32.04 8.57 -28.74
CA MET A 20 -32.53 7.76 -27.61
C MET A 20 -33.34 8.61 -26.63
N ASN A 21 -34.34 8.02 -25.99
CA ASN A 21 -35.00 8.67 -24.85
C ASN A 21 -34.03 8.76 -23.65
N ALA A 22 -34.39 9.56 -22.63
CA ALA A 22 -33.53 9.78 -21.47
C ALA A 22 -33.22 8.48 -20.68
N PHE A 23 -34.14 7.53 -20.66
CA PHE A 23 -33.97 6.25 -19.97
C PHE A 23 -32.94 5.37 -20.67
N ASP A 24 -33.00 5.27 -21.99
CA ASP A 24 -32.06 4.49 -22.79
C ASP A 24 -30.65 5.08 -22.76
N ARG A 25 -30.53 6.42 -22.76
CA ARG A 25 -29.24 7.09 -22.53
C ARG A 25 -28.66 6.77 -21.14
N ALA A 26 -29.48 6.75 -20.10
CA ALA A 26 -29.03 6.38 -18.76
C ALA A 26 -28.56 4.91 -18.72
N LYS A 27 -29.27 4.01 -19.40
CA LYS A 27 -28.87 2.60 -19.54
C LYS A 27 -27.54 2.44 -20.29
N TRP A 28 -27.38 3.17 -21.39
CA TRP A 28 -26.12 3.23 -22.15
C TRP A 28 -24.97 3.75 -21.28
N CYS A 29 -25.19 4.84 -20.54
CA CYS A 29 -24.23 5.41 -19.60
C CYS A 29 -23.77 4.39 -18.53
N ASN A 30 -24.73 3.64 -17.97
CA ASN A 30 -24.43 2.60 -16.99
C ASN A 30 -23.70 1.40 -17.60
N SER A 31 -23.94 1.08 -18.88
CA SER A 31 -23.26 -0.02 -19.58
C SER A 31 -21.75 0.20 -19.73
N MET A 32 -21.30 1.46 -19.79
CA MET A 32 -19.88 1.81 -19.85
C MET A 32 -19.10 1.36 -18.61
N GLN A 33 -19.77 1.23 -17.46
CA GLN A 33 -19.10 0.78 -16.23
C GLN A 33 -18.51 -0.63 -16.36
N ASN A 34 -19.21 -1.50 -17.11
CA ASN A 34 -18.84 -2.91 -17.28
C ASN A 34 -17.75 -3.12 -18.34
N THR A 35 -17.57 -2.17 -19.25
CA THR A 35 -16.66 -2.28 -20.41
C THR A 35 -15.53 -1.26 -20.38
N LEU A 36 -15.36 -0.57 -19.24
CA LEU A 36 -14.40 0.51 -19.08
C LEU A 36 -12.96 0.00 -19.17
N ASP A 37 -12.27 0.36 -20.25
CA ASP A 37 -10.81 0.37 -20.32
C ASP A 37 -10.28 1.71 -19.78
N MET A 38 -9.42 1.64 -18.77
CA MET A 38 -8.85 2.82 -18.10
C MET A 38 -8.02 3.70 -19.04
N SER A 39 -7.26 3.10 -19.97
CA SER A 39 -6.39 3.82 -20.89
C SER A 39 -7.21 4.60 -21.92
N GLU A 40 -8.22 3.95 -22.49
CA GLU A 40 -9.13 4.58 -23.45
C GLU A 40 -10.01 5.63 -22.77
N ALA A 41 -10.49 5.37 -21.55
CA ALA A 41 -11.23 6.35 -20.77
C ALA A 41 -10.39 7.61 -20.49
N GLN A 42 -9.13 7.44 -20.08
CA GLN A 42 -8.21 8.56 -19.87
C GLN A 42 -8.00 9.36 -21.16
N LYS A 43 -7.72 8.68 -22.27
CA LYS A 43 -7.51 9.30 -23.58
C LYS A 43 -8.74 10.12 -24.00
N ARG A 44 -9.94 9.54 -23.91
CA ARG A 44 -11.19 10.22 -24.26
C ARG A 44 -11.52 11.37 -23.33
N ILE A 45 -11.42 11.18 -22.01
CA ILE A 45 -11.72 12.23 -21.01
C ILE A 45 -10.82 13.44 -21.21
N LEU A 46 -9.53 13.23 -21.48
CA LEU A 46 -8.52 14.29 -21.60
C LEU A 46 -8.28 14.76 -23.05
N ALA A 47 -8.96 14.20 -24.04
CA ALA A 47 -8.86 14.67 -25.42
C ALA A 47 -9.31 16.14 -25.52
N PRO A 48 -8.61 16.99 -26.29
CA PRO A 48 -9.00 18.39 -26.47
C PRO A 48 -10.30 18.51 -27.27
N VAL A 49 -11.08 19.54 -26.99
CA VAL A 49 -12.27 19.95 -27.75
C VAL A 49 -12.14 21.45 -28.04
N PRO A 50 -12.51 21.94 -29.23
CA PRO A 50 -12.47 23.37 -29.51
C PRO A 50 -13.25 24.19 -28.47
N THR A 51 -12.62 25.24 -27.93
CA THR A 51 -13.14 26.02 -26.79
C THR A 51 -14.52 26.62 -27.05
N TYR A 52 -14.75 27.16 -28.25
CA TYR A 52 -16.04 27.75 -28.62
C TYR A 52 -17.22 26.78 -28.49
N ARG A 53 -16.98 25.47 -28.75
CA ARG A 53 -18.01 24.42 -28.61
C ARG A 53 -18.33 24.13 -27.15
N VAL A 54 -17.32 24.20 -26.28
CA VAL A 54 -17.50 24.02 -24.83
C VAL A 54 -18.28 25.21 -24.25
N ASP A 55 -17.98 26.43 -24.68
CA ASP A 55 -18.68 27.63 -24.21
C ASP A 55 -20.16 27.65 -24.59
N GLU A 56 -20.51 27.19 -25.79
CA GLU A 56 -21.90 27.03 -26.21
C GLU A 56 -22.69 26.09 -25.29
N ILE A 57 -22.10 24.94 -24.95
CA ILE A 57 -22.72 23.97 -24.04
C ILE A 57 -22.81 24.51 -22.61
N ARG A 58 -21.80 25.26 -22.16
CA ARG A 58 -21.84 25.92 -20.85
C ARG A 58 -22.97 26.93 -20.77
N ASN A 59 -23.16 27.74 -21.81
CA ASN A 59 -24.27 28.69 -21.89
C ASN A 59 -25.62 27.96 -21.85
N TRP A 60 -25.76 26.88 -22.63
CA TRP A 60 -26.97 26.06 -22.63
C TRP A 60 -27.29 25.49 -21.23
N LEU A 61 -26.29 24.93 -20.54
CA LEU A 61 -26.44 24.41 -19.18
C LEU A 61 -26.81 25.50 -18.17
N GLN A 62 -26.23 26.69 -18.27
CA GLN A 62 -26.56 27.81 -17.39
C GLN A 62 -28.01 28.29 -17.59
N VAL A 63 -28.50 28.36 -18.84
CA VAL A 63 -29.91 28.64 -19.13
C VAL A 63 -30.84 27.60 -18.50
N LYS A 64 -30.39 26.34 -18.37
CA LYS A 64 -31.11 25.27 -17.67
C LYS A 64 -30.92 25.27 -16.14
N GLY A 65 -30.27 26.29 -15.58
CA GLY A 65 -30.10 26.45 -14.14
C GLY A 65 -28.94 25.65 -13.53
N ALA A 66 -28.02 25.11 -14.34
CA ALA A 66 -26.82 24.47 -13.83
C ALA A 66 -25.84 25.50 -13.27
N VAL A 67 -25.25 25.19 -12.11
CA VAL A 67 -24.17 26.00 -11.52
C VAL A 67 -22.84 25.41 -11.97
N LEU A 68 -22.14 26.12 -12.87
CA LEU A 68 -20.88 25.66 -13.46
C LEU A 68 -19.67 26.38 -12.86
N PRO A 69 -18.51 25.71 -12.74
CA PRO A 69 -17.27 26.37 -12.37
C PRO A 69 -16.84 27.35 -13.46
N PRO A 70 -16.09 28.42 -13.13
CA PRO A 70 -15.63 29.41 -14.11
C PRO A 70 -14.67 28.79 -15.13
N PRO A 71 -14.68 29.23 -16.40
CA PRO A 71 -13.85 28.66 -17.47
C PRO A 71 -12.35 28.88 -17.23
N SER A 72 -11.98 29.84 -16.40
CA SER A 72 -10.59 30.09 -15.96
C SER A 72 -10.00 28.95 -15.11
N GLY A 73 -10.81 27.94 -14.76
CA GLY A 73 -10.41 26.87 -13.84
C GLY A 73 -10.32 27.32 -12.39
N PHE A 74 -10.56 28.60 -12.09
CA PHE A 74 -10.51 29.16 -10.73
C PHE A 74 -11.31 28.30 -9.76
N PHE A 75 -10.68 27.95 -8.64
CA PHE A 75 -11.31 27.21 -7.57
C PHE A 75 -11.13 27.97 -6.26
N ALA A 76 -12.25 28.35 -5.66
CA ALA A 76 -12.31 28.83 -4.28
C ALA A 76 -12.92 27.73 -3.41
N VAL A 77 -12.29 27.48 -2.26
CA VAL A 77 -12.84 26.58 -1.25
C VAL A 77 -14.19 27.15 -0.81
N PRO A 78 -15.30 26.38 -0.90
CA PRO A 78 -16.59 26.84 -0.43
C PRO A 78 -16.50 27.23 1.04
N SER A 79 -16.76 28.49 1.37
CA SER A 79 -16.83 28.91 2.76
C SER A 79 -18.13 28.39 3.36
N VAL A 80 -18.03 27.46 4.31
CA VAL A 80 -19.18 27.06 5.12
C VAL A 80 -19.43 28.20 6.10
N LYS A 81 -20.25 29.18 5.71
CA LYS A 81 -20.81 30.13 6.67
C LYS A 81 -21.81 29.35 7.51
N ILE A 82 -21.38 28.87 8.67
CA ILE A 82 -22.28 28.27 9.67
C ILE A 82 -23.08 29.44 10.24
N ASN A 83 -24.19 29.78 9.59
CA ASN A 83 -25.15 30.69 10.16
C ASN A 83 -25.98 29.88 11.17
N ILE A 84 -25.76 30.13 12.46
CA ILE A 84 -26.38 29.43 13.59
C ILE A 84 -27.92 29.44 13.47
N ASN A 85 -28.48 30.46 12.79
CA ASN A 85 -29.92 30.61 12.59
C ASN A 85 -30.47 29.95 11.31
N GLN A 86 -29.62 29.33 10.46
CA GLN A 86 -30.03 28.75 9.15
C GLN A 86 -29.90 27.23 9.07
N ILE A 87 -29.83 26.52 10.20
CA ILE A 87 -29.66 25.05 10.27
C ILE A 87 -30.75 24.27 9.47
N ARG A 88 -31.85 24.92 9.04
CA ARG A 88 -32.95 24.30 8.28
C ARG A 88 -33.21 24.80 6.86
N ARG A 89 -32.38 25.65 6.24
CA ARG A 89 -32.59 25.95 4.81
C ARG A 89 -32.12 24.75 3.98
N GLU A 90 -33.07 23.91 3.57
CA GLU A 90 -32.85 22.91 2.52
C GLU A 90 -32.12 23.59 1.36
N LYS A 91 -30.88 23.16 1.12
CA LYS A 91 -30.12 23.62 -0.03
C LYS A 91 -30.92 23.17 -1.25
N LYS A 92 -31.56 24.10 -1.96
CA LYS A 92 -32.24 23.82 -3.23
C LYS A 92 -31.25 23.05 -4.11
N LYS A 93 -31.52 21.76 -4.34
CA LYS A 93 -30.62 20.87 -5.06
C LYS A 93 -30.56 21.38 -6.50
N THR A 94 -29.44 21.98 -6.86
CA THR A 94 -29.20 22.40 -8.25
C THR A 94 -29.08 21.15 -9.12
N PRO A 95 -29.70 21.11 -10.30
CA PRO A 95 -29.61 19.95 -11.18
C PRO A 95 -28.15 19.69 -11.56
N GLU A 96 -27.73 18.43 -11.50
CA GLU A 96 -26.37 18.07 -11.91
C GLU A 96 -26.26 18.11 -13.44
N PRO A 97 -25.14 18.62 -14.00
CA PRO A 97 -24.97 18.74 -15.45
C PRO A 97 -25.19 17.44 -16.22
N LEU A 98 -24.78 16.28 -15.66
CA LEU A 98 -24.99 14.99 -16.31
C LEU A 98 -26.46 14.63 -16.42
N ASP A 99 -27.27 14.91 -15.40
CA ASP A 99 -28.72 14.68 -15.44
C ASP A 99 -29.39 15.55 -16.51
N LEU A 100 -28.92 16.79 -16.68
CA LEU A 100 -29.38 17.69 -17.73
C LEU A 100 -29.04 17.17 -19.13
N PHE A 101 -27.85 16.61 -19.35
CA PHE A 101 -27.50 15.98 -20.62
C PHE A 101 -28.32 14.73 -20.90
N LEU A 102 -28.52 13.88 -19.89
CA LEU A 102 -29.35 12.69 -20.04
C LEU A 102 -30.80 13.05 -20.39
N ALA A 103 -31.31 14.17 -19.89
CA ALA A 103 -32.64 14.68 -20.20
C ALA A 103 -32.73 15.56 -21.47
N ALA A 104 -31.60 15.93 -22.09
CA ALA A 104 -31.59 16.84 -23.24
C ALA A 104 -32.27 16.22 -24.46
N PRO A 105 -33.22 16.90 -25.13
CA PRO A 105 -33.71 16.44 -26.43
C PRO A 105 -32.61 16.58 -27.49
N ALA A 106 -32.71 15.80 -28.57
CA ALA A 106 -31.87 16.02 -29.75
C ALA A 106 -32.10 17.43 -30.31
N LEU A 107 -31.02 18.11 -30.69
CA LEU A 107 -31.09 19.39 -31.38
C LEU A 107 -31.27 19.20 -32.89
N THR A 108 -31.73 20.24 -33.58
CA THR A 108 -31.82 20.25 -35.05
C THR A 108 -30.46 20.31 -35.73
N ASP A 109 -29.44 20.85 -35.06
CA ASP A 109 -28.09 20.99 -35.60
C ASP A 109 -27.24 19.74 -35.30
N PRO A 110 -26.83 18.96 -36.33
CA PRO A 110 -26.05 17.74 -36.14
C PRO A 110 -24.66 18.01 -35.54
N ALA A 111 -24.06 19.17 -35.82
CA ALA A 111 -22.77 19.51 -35.24
C ALA A 111 -22.88 19.72 -33.73
N LYS A 112 -23.96 20.35 -33.25
CA LYS A 112 -24.22 20.52 -31.81
C LYS A 112 -24.52 19.19 -31.13
N ASN A 113 -25.30 18.32 -31.78
CA ASN A 113 -25.55 16.97 -31.27
C ASN A 113 -24.27 16.17 -31.09
N ALA A 114 -23.31 16.26 -32.02
CA ALA A 114 -22.03 15.58 -31.91
C ALA A 114 -21.21 16.06 -30.69
N VAL A 115 -21.20 17.37 -30.41
CA VAL A 115 -20.49 17.91 -29.23
C VAL A 115 -21.21 17.53 -27.93
N MET A 116 -22.55 17.62 -27.90
CA MET A 116 -23.33 17.17 -26.75
C MET A 116 -23.09 15.69 -26.46
N LEU A 117 -23.02 14.86 -27.51
CA LEU A 117 -22.73 13.44 -27.38
C LEU A 117 -21.30 13.19 -26.85
N ASP A 118 -20.29 13.92 -27.33
CA ASP A 118 -18.92 13.81 -26.80
C ASP A 118 -18.86 14.18 -25.31
N ILE A 119 -19.51 15.28 -24.91
CA ILE A 119 -19.55 15.71 -23.51
C ILE A 119 -20.35 14.73 -22.64
N LEU A 120 -21.48 14.22 -23.13
CA LEU A 120 -22.26 13.18 -22.46
C LEU A 120 -21.42 11.90 -22.27
N THR A 121 -20.70 11.47 -23.31
CA THR A 121 -19.79 10.32 -23.27
C THR A 121 -18.75 10.49 -22.16
N ARG A 122 -18.10 11.67 -22.09
CA ARG A 122 -17.12 11.96 -21.03
C ARG A 122 -17.75 11.97 -19.65
N GLY A 123 -18.95 12.54 -19.50
CA GLY A 123 -19.71 12.51 -18.25
C GLY A 123 -20.01 11.08 -17.78
N CYS A 124 -20.40 10.21 -18.72
CA CYS A 124 -20.63 8.79 -18.45
C CYS A 124 -19.37 8.02 -18.07
N LEU A 125 -18.25 8.26 -18.76
CA LEU A 125 -16.95 7.69 -18.39
C LEU A 125 -16.51 8.16 -16.99
N ILE A 126 -16.67 9.44 -16.66
CA ILE A 126 -16.39 9.98 -15.32
C ILE A 126 -17.27 9.28 -14.26
N LYS A 127 -18.57 9.12 -14.53
CA LYS A 127 -19.49 8.41 -13.63
C LYS A 127 -19.09 6.94 -13.45
N ALA A 128 -18.67 6.27 -14.52
CA ALA A 128 -18.16 4.89 -14.47
C ALA A 128 -16.88 4.79 -13.62
N LEU A 129 -15.94 5.72 -13.79
CA LEU A 129 -14.72 5.82 -12.99
C LEU A 129 -15.01 6.04 -11.50
N LEU A 130 -15.98 6.89 -11.17
CA LEU A 130 -16.37 7.13 -9.77
C LEU A 130 -16.90 5.88 -9.05
N ASN A 131 -17.33 4.85 -9.78
CA ASN A 131 -17.73 3.57 -9.23
C ASN A 131 -16.54 2.59 -9.04
N ARG A 132 -15.34 2.90 -9.55
CA ARG A 132 -14.11 2.10 -9.39
C ARG A 132 -13.39 2.42 -8.07
N LYS A 133 -14.02 2.04 -6.96
CA LYS A 133 -13.54 2.37 -5.59
C LYS A 133 -12.26 1.65 -5.15
N THR A 134 -11.70 0.75 -5.95
CA THR A 134 -10.50 -0.05 -5.64
C THR A 134 -9.24 0.41 -6.39
N GLU A 135 -9.40 1.22 -7.44
CA GLU A 135 -8.32 1.59 -8.35
C GLU A 135 -7.63 2.90 -7.91
N VAL A 136 -6.35 2.82 -7.56
CA VAL A 136 -5.57 3.95 -7.00
C VAL A 136 -5.25 5.03 -8.04
N SER A 137 -5.26 4.72 -9.33
CA SER A 137 -5.02 5.70 -10.40
C SER A 137 -6.21 6.64 -10.66
N VAL A 138 -7.42 6.19 -10.32
CA VAL A 138 -8.67 6.89 -10.66
C VAL A 138 -8.77 8.29 -10.03
N PRO A 139 -8.45 8.51 -8.73
CA PRO A 139 -8.58 9.85 -8.16
C PRO A 139 -7.71 10.90 -8.85
N MET A 140 -6.50 10.54 -9.29
CA MET A 140 -5.61 11.47 -10.00
C MET A 140 -6.13 11.80 -11.41
N LEU A 141 -6.68 10.80 -12.12
CA LEU A 141 -7.34 11.03 -13.41
C LEU A 141 -8.53 11.97 -13.26
N LEU A 142 -9.37 11.75 -12.25
CA LEU A 142 -10.53 12.58 -11.96
C LEU A 142 -10.14 14.00 -11.52
N LEU A 143 -9.06 14.15 -10.74
CA LEU A 143 -8.48 15.44 -10.43
C LEU A 143 -8.11 16.20 -11.71
N ASN A 144 -7.43 15.56 -12.66
CA ASN A 144 -7.09 16.18 -13.94
C ASN A 144 -8.34 16.55 -14.75
N ALA A 145 -9.33 15.64 -14.83
CA ALA A 145 -10.60 15.88 -15.50
C ALA A 145 -11.36 17.08 -14.91
N SER A 146 -11.24 17.34 -13.61
CA SER A 146 -11.90 18.48 -12.94
C SER A 146 -11.36 19.86 -13.35
N PHE A 147 -10.20 19.90 -14.00
CA PHE A 147 -9.57 21.12 -14.54
C PHE A 147 -9.40 21.12 -16.06
N HIS A 148 -9.75 20.02 -16.73
CA HIS A 148 -9.74 19.93 -18.19
C HIS A 148 -10.99 20.62 -18.78
N PRO A 149 -10.86 21.58 -19.72
CA PRO A 149 -11.99 22.44 -20.13
C PRO A 149 -13.29 21.72 -20.53
N PRO A 150 -13.26 20.65 -21.36
CA PRO A 150 -14.46 19.91 -21.77
C PRO A 150 -15.19 19.24 -20.60
N THR A 151 -14.45 18.78 -19.59
CA THR A 151 -15.00 18.03 -18.45
C THR A 151 -15.12 18.86 -17.18
N MET A 152 -14.64 20.10 -17.19
CA MET A 152 -14.68 21.02 -16.06
C MET A 152 -16.11 21.25 -15.56
N ILE A 153 -17.10 21.21 -16.45
CA ILE A 153 -18.52 21.30 -16.09
C ILE A 153 -18.96 20.23 -15.08
N PHE A 154 -18.28 19.08 -15.03
CA PHE A 154 -18.55 17.97 -14.10
C PHE A 154 -17.79 18.07 -12.77
N ARG A 155 -17.06 19.17 -12.50
CA ARG A 155 -16.21 19.32 -11.31
C ARG A 155 -16.93 19.02 -9.98
N ASN A 156 -18.19 19.45 -9.83
CA ASN A 156 -18.95 19.20 -8.60
C ASN A 156 -19.27 17.71 -8.42
N MET A 157 -19.71 17.04 -9.49
CA MET A 157 -19.93 15.59 -9.50
C MET A 157 -18.64 14.84 -9.16
N ILE A 158 -17.51 15.25 -9.75
CA ILE A 158 -16.19 14.69 -9.45
C ILE A 158 -15.82 14.91 -7.97
N ALA A 159 -15.99 16.11 -7.43
CA ALA A 159 -15.69 16.39 -6.02
C ALA A 159 -16.49 15.50 -5.07
N THR A 160 -17.80 15.41 -5.26
CA THR A 160 -18.68 14.56 -4.45
C THR A 160 -18.36 13.07 -4.62
N GLY A 161 -18.05 12.65 -5.84
CA GLY A 161 -17.65 11.28 -6.13
C GLY A 161 -16.33 10.92 -5.43
N LEU A 162 -15.30 11.77 -5.55
CA LEU A 162 -14.02 11.58 -4.87
C LEU A 162 -14.16 11.55 -3.33
N GLN A 163 -15.04 12.37 -2.76
CA GLN A 163 -15.35 12.33 -1.33
C GLN A 163 -15.93 10.97 -0.90
N LYS A 164 -16.72 10.32 -1.78
CA LYS A 164 -17.35 9.01 -1.55
C LYS A 164 -16.44 7.82 -1.86
N MET A 165 -15.34 8.01 -2.59
CA MET A 165 -14.34 6.97 -2.86
C MET A 165 -13.50 6.61 -1.61
N GLY A 166 -13.61 7.41 -0.54
CA GLY A 166 -13.10 7.05 0.77
C GLY A 166 -11.57 7.04 0.86
N PRO A 167 -10.95 6.03 1.49
CA PRO A 167 -9.51 6.06 1.80
C PRO A 167 -8.59 6.03 0.58
N ILE A 168 -9.05 5.55 -0.59
CA ILE A 168 -8.25 5.58 -1.84
C ILE A 168 -8.01 7.01 -2.32
N THR A 169 -9.00 7.90 -2.15
CA THR A 169 -8.84 9.32 -2.47
C THR A 169 -7.73 9.93 -1.65
N VAL A 170 -7.64 9.59 -0.36
CA VAL A 170 -6.57 10.05 0.52
C VAL A 170 -5.23 9.49 0.04
N LEU A 171 -5.13 8.18 -0.18
CA LEU A 171 -3.89 7.55 -0.63
C LEU A 171 -3.33 8.22 -1.90
N SER A 172 -4.21 8.57 -2.83
CA SER A 172 -3.83 9.09 -4.14
C SER A 172 -3.54 10.59 -4.15
N LEU A 173 -4.31 11.37 -3.37
CA LEU A 173 -4.29 12.83 -3.43
C LEU A 173 -3.53 13.50 -2.28
N TYR A 174 -3.15 12.76 -1.22
CA TYR A 174 -2.60 13.37 -0.02
C TYR A 174 -1.31 14.14 -0.29
N GLU A 175 -0.31 13.52 -0.91
CA GLU A 175 0.97 14.19 -1.20
C GLU A 175 0.78 15.37 -2.14
N TYR A 176 -0.05 15.18 -3.17
CA TYR A 176 -0.43 16.22 -4.11
C TYR A 176 -1.05 17.44 -3.39
N SER A 177 -1.95 17.21 -2.43
CA SER A 177 -2.60 18.27 -1.65
C SER A 177 -1.65 19.06 -0.74
N ARG A 178 -0.45 18.54 -0.47
CA ARG A 178 0.55 19.14 0.43
C ARG A 178 1.65 19.90 -0.29
N GLN A 179 1.64 19.93 -1.63
CA GLN A 179 2.63 20.66 -2.40
C GLN A 179 2.54 22.17 -2.14
N SER A 180 3.67 22.81 -1.83
CA SER A 180 3.75 24.27 -1.69
C SER A 180 3.89 24.94 -3.05
N VAL A 181 2.78 25.41 -3.60
CA VAL A 181 2.73 26.02 -4.94
C VAL A 181 2.49 27.53 -4.83
N ASN A 182 3.34 28.32 -5.51
CA ASN A 182 3.13 29.77 -5.62
C ASN A 182 2.06 30.06 -6.70
N ARG A 183 0.93 30.65 -6.28
CA ARG A 183 -0.19 31.03 -7.15
C ARG A 183 0.23 31.90 -8.34
N GLN A 184 1.20 32.80 -8.17
CA GLN A 184 1.65 33.69 -9.24
C GLN A 184 2.42 32.93 -10.33
N ARG A 185 3.18 31.89 -9.95
CA ARG A 185 4.01 31.12 -10.89
C ARG A 185 3.21 30.05 -11.63
N ASN A 186 2.32 29.33 -10.94
CA ASN A 186 1.51 28.28 -11.55
C ASN A 186 0.08 28.28 -10.98
N LYS A 187 -0.79 29.06 -11.63
CA LYS A 187 -2.20 29.23 -11.20
C LYS A 187 -2.97 27.92 -11.26
N GLU A 188 -2.81 27.14 -12.34
CA GLU A 188 -3.55 25.88 -12.52
C GLU A 188 -3.19 24.86 -11.46
N LEU A 189 -1.88 24.63 -11.25
CA LEU A 189 -1.40 23.71 -10.22
C LEU A 189 -1.86 24.16 -8.83
N PHE A 190 -1.80 25.46 -8.54
CA PHE A 190 -2.30 26.02 -7.28
C PHE A 190 -3.79 25.67 -7.05
N TYR A 191 -4.65 25.83 -8.07
CA TYR A 191 -6.06 25.49 -7.94
C TYR A 191 -6.29 23.98 -7.80
N LYS A 192 -5.53 23.14 -8.53
CA LYS A 192 -5.58 21.68 -8.40
C LYS A 192 -5.22 21.24 -6.98
N VAL A 193 -4.15 21.78 -6.40
CA VAL A 193 -3.72 21.47 -5.02
C VAL A 193 -4.81 21.85 -4.03
N ARG A 194 -5.38 23.05 -4.15
CA ARG A 194 -6.48 23.52 -3.28
C ARG A 194 -7.75 22.69 -3.43
N PHE A 195 -8.04 22.20 -4.64
CA PHE A 195 -9.17 21.30 -4.87
C PHE A 195 -8.94 19.92 -4.25
N ALA A 196 -7.75 19.33 -4.42
CA ALA A 196 -7.38 18.08 -3.77
C ALA A 196 -7.48 18.19 -2.23
N GLU A 197 -6.95 19.27 -1.66
CA GLU A 197 -7.06 19.56 -0.22
C GLU A 197 -8.53 19.68 0.22
N TYR A 198 -9.36 20.40 -0.55
CA TYR A 198 -10.78 20.52 -0.27
C TYR A 198 -11.47 19.14 -0.27
N VAL A 199 -11.24 18.32 -1.30
CA VAL A 199 -11.84 16.99 -1.44
C VAL A 199 -11.45 16.09 -0.27
N ILE A 200 -10.17 16.08 0.12
CA ILE A 200 -9.71 15.29 1.28
C ILE A 200 -10.40 15.78 2.56
N ASN A 201 -10.33 17.08 2.86
CA ASN A 201 -10.85 17.65 4.11
C ASN A 201 -12.38 17.55 4.24
N SER A 202 -13.09 17.46 3.13
CA SER A 202 -14.55 17.29 3.09
C SER A 202 -15.00 15.83 3.05
N SER A 203 -14.08 14.90 2.83
CA SER A 203 -14.35 13.46 2.90
C SER A 203 -14.26 12.95 4.34
N ALA A 204 -15.09 11.97 4.71
CA ALA A 204 -14.98 11.32 6.02
C ALA A 204 -13.59 10.67 6.20
N SER A 205 -13.04 10.08 5.15
CA SER A 205 -11.69 9.51 5.13
C SER A 205 -10.58 10.55 5.22
N GLY A 206 -10.88 11.85 5.06
CA GLY A 206 -9.89 12.92 5.32
C GLY A 206 -9.36 12.88 6.76
N ASN A 207 -10.17 12.39 7.70
CA ASN A 207 -9.73 12.09 9.05
C ASN A 207 -8.96 10.75 9.08
N PRO A 208 -7.68 10.75 9.50
CA PRO A 208 -6.87 9.54 9.58
C PRO A 208 -7.52 8.39 10.36
N ARG A 209 -8.31 8.69 11.40
CA ARG A 209 -9.01 7.67 12.19
C ARG A 209 -9.97 6.83 11.35
N PHE A 210 -10.71 7.44 10.42
CA PHE A 210 -11.61 6.73 9.51
C PHE A 210 -10.86 6.14 8.31
N ALA A 211 -9.82 6.81 7.80
CA ALA A 211 -9.00 6.28 6.71
C ALA A 211 -8.35 4.94 7.07
N LEU A 212 -7.86 4.84 8.30
CA LEU A 212 -7.17 3.68 8.84
C LEU A 212 -8.10 2.53 9.22
N GLN A 213 -9.41 2.65 9.00
CA GLN A 213 -10.36 1.53 9.10
C GLN A 213 -10.51 0.76 7.78
N SER A 214 -9.78 1.14 6.73
CA SER A 214 -9.76 0.48 5.41
C SER A 214 -9.26 -0.97 5.43
N GLU A 215 -9.41 -1.66 4.30
CA GLU A 215 -8.85 -3.00 4.06
C GLU A 215 -7.34 -3.08 4.30
N LYS A 216 -6.82 -4.27 4.63
CA LYS A 216 -5.45 -4.47 5.11
C LYS A 216 -4.37 -3.87 4.20
N SER A 217 -4.44 -4.16 2.91
CA SER A 217 -3.45 -3.67 1.92
C SER A 217 -3.43 -2.15 1.81
N LEU A 218 -4.62 -1.51 1.85
CA LEU A 218 -4.78 -0.07 1.79
C LEU A 218 -4.38 0.61 3.10
N ARG A 219 -4.74 0.01 4.23
CA ARG A 219 -4.42 0.50 5.57
C ARG A 219 -2.91 0.58 5.78
N LEU A 220 -2.15 -0.44 5.39
CA LEU A 220 -0.69 -0.44 5.48
C LEU A 220 -0.06 0.69 4.66
N LYS A 221 -0.56 0.93 3.44
CA LYS A 221 -0.11 2.06 2.61
C LYS A 221 -0.41 3.41 3.24
N LEU A 222 -1.60 3.56 3.86
CA LEU A 222 -1.98 4.79 4.56
C LEU A 222 -1.13 5.03 5.83
N ILE A 223 -0.81 3.99 6.59
CA ILE A 223 0.11 4.08 7.74
C ILE A 223 1.47 4.63 7.30
N ALA A 224 2.04 4.05 6.22
CA ALA A 224 3.31 4.51 5.67
C ALA A 224 3.24 5.96 5.18
N LEU A 225 2.20 6.30 4.40
CA LEU A 225 1.95 7.63 3.87
C LEU A 225 1.88 8.70 4.97
N TYR A 226 1.15 8.42 6.06
CA TYR A 226 1.02 9.36 7.18
C TYR A 226 2.32 9.55 7.96
N GLY A 227 3.09 8.48 8.15
CA GLY A 227 4.41 8.54 8.79
C GLY A 227 5.42 9.34 7.96
N GLU A 228 5.44 9.14 6.63
CA GLU A 228 6.35 9.84 5.71
C GLU A 228 6.04 11.32 5.57
N ASN A 229 4.75 11.64 5.49
CA ASN A 229 4.31 13.02 5.36
C ASN A 229 4.13 13.75 6.70
N LEU A 230 4.38 13.08 7.82
CA LEU A 230 4.33 13.64 9.18
C LEU A 230 2.98 14.29 9.50
N SER A 231 1.89 13.57 9.21
CA SER A 231 0.53 14.06 9.41
C SER A 231 0.20 14.25 10.90
N SER A 232 0.06 15.48 11.39
CA SER A 232 -0.21 15.74 12.82
C SER A 232 -1.51 15.09 13.34
N GLN A 233 -2.52 14.97 12.48
CA GLN A 233 -3.81 14.36 12.85
C GLN A 233 -3.76 12.83 12.92
N ALA A 234 -2.73 12.20 12.33
CA ALA A 234 -2.60 10.75 12.28
C ALA A 234 -1.90 10.17 13.50
N ILE A 235 -1.25 10.99 14.33
CA ILE A 235 -0.40 10.53 15.45
C ILE A 235 -1.17 9.63 16.42
N GLU A 236 -2.35 10.06 16.88
CA GLU A 236 -3.17 9.27 17.81
C GLU A 236 -3.64 7.94 17.18
N PRO A 237 -4.28 7.92 15.99
CA PRO A 237 -4.61 6.67 15.30
C PRO A 237 -3.40 5.77 15.03
N LEU A 238 -2.24 6.34 14.71
CA LEU A 238 -1.01 5.57 14.49
C LEU A 238 -0.50 4.93 15.79
N LEU A 239 -0.66 5.59 16.95
CA LEU A 239 -0.33 5.00 18.25
C LEU A 239 -1.28 3.86 18.61
N GLU A 240 -2.57 3.96 18.30
CA GLU A 240 -3.53 2.85 18.46
C GLU A 240 -3.08 1.64 17.64
N ILE A 241 -2.68 1.87 16.38
CA ILE A 241 -2.16 0.84 15.47
C ILE A 241 -0.83 0.27 15.95
N ALA A 242 0.06 1.10 16.50
CA ALA A 242 1.34 0.67 17.06
C ALA A 242 1.19 -0.27 18.28
N ASN A 243 -0.02 -0.38 18.84
CA ASN A 243 -0.38 -1.36 19.87
C ASN A 243 -1.30 -2.50 19.36
N SER A 244 -1.50 -2.61 18.04
CA SER A 244 -2.35 -3.65 17.45
C SER A 244 -1.85 -5.07 17.76
N GLU A 245 -2.78 -6.03 17.81
CA GLU A 245 -2.48 -7.46 17.91
C GLU A 245 -1.85 -8.01 16.63
N ASP A 246 -2.26 -7.50 15.46
CA ASP A 246 -1.66 -7.84 14.17
C ASP A 246 -0.22 -7.29 14.11
N ILE A 247 0.72 -8.19 13.83
CA ILE A 247 2.16 -7.93 13.81
C ILE A 247 2.53 -6.91 12.73
N GLU A 248 1.92 -7.02 11.54
CA GLU A 248 2.23 -6.13 10.42
C GLU A 248 1.77 -4.71 10.72
N TYR A 249 0.54 -4.55 11.25
CA TYR A 249 0.03 -3.24 11.68
C TYR A 249 0.87 -2.66 12.81
N ARG A 250 1.19 -3.48 13.83
CA ARG A 250 2.02 -3.06 14.95
C ARG A 250 3.38 -2.54 14.47
N LYS A 251 4.07 -3.30 13.62
CA LYS A 251 5.36 -2.90 13.04
C LYS A 251 5.23 -1.62 12.22
N ALA A 252 4.27 -1.56 11.30
CA ALA A 252 4.06 -0.40 10.45
C ALA A 252 3.71 0.86 11.27
N GLY A 253 2.86 0.74 12.30
CA GLY A 253 2.48 1.84 13.18
C GLY A 253 3.66 2.36 13.99
N ARG A 254 4.48 1.45 14.54
CA ARG A 254 5.71 1.81 15.27
C ARG A 254 6.71 2.53 14.38
N ASP A 255 6.96 1.98 13.19
CA ASP A 255 7.86 2.59 12.20
C ASP A 255 7.36 3.98 11.79
N ALA A 256 6.05 4.13 11.57
CA ALA A 256 5.44 5.42 11.24
C ALA A 256 5.59 6.44 12.38
N ILE A 257 5.41 6.05 13.65
CA ILE A 257 5.62 6.95 14.80
C ILE A 257 7.08 7.36 14.95
N LEU A 258 8.03 6.44 14.76
CA LEU A 258 9.45 6.74 14.85
C LEU A 258 9.90 7.76 13.79
N LYS A 259 9.33 7.72 12.57
CA LYS A 259 9.56 8.73 11.52
C LYS A 259 9.27 10.17 11.98
N TYR A 260 8.32 10.39 12.91
CA TYR A 260 8.06 11.74 13.45
C TYR A 260 9.25 12.31 14.22
N PHE A 261 9.97 11.46 14.95
CA PHE A 261 11.12 11.87 15.76
C PHE A 261 12.40 12.01 14.95
N ASP A 262 12.52 11.22 13.86
CA ASP A 262 13.66 11.26 12.94
C ASP A 262 13.63 12.47 12.01
N SER A 263 12.49 13.16 11.91
CA SER A 263 12.35 14.34 11.06
C SER A 263 13.26 15.50 11.50
N LYS A 264 13.98 16.06 10.52
CA LYS A 264 14.79 17.29 10.67
C LYS A 264 13.94 18.58 10.62
N LYS A 265 12.62 18.47 10.45
CA LYS A 265 11.72 19.63 10.38
C LYS A 265 11.81 20.40 11.71
N LYS A 266 11.96 21.72 11.62
CA LYS A 266 12.17 22.62 12.79
C LYS A 266 11.03 22.48 13.81
N SER A 267 11.38 22.74 15.07
CA SER A 267 10.47 22.80 16.21
C SER A 267 9.37 23.85 16.02
N ALA A 268 8.37 23.78 16.89
CA ALA A 268 7.18 24.64 16.87
C ALA A 268 7.52 26.13 16.66
N THR A 269 6.77 26.80 15.78
CA THR A 269 6.94 28.24 15.57
C THR A 269 6.32 28.99 16.74
N VAL A 270 7.15 29.66 17.53
CA VAL A 270 6.71 30.57 18.58
C VAL A 270 6.54 31.95 17.96
N GLY A 271 5.38 32.57 18.16
CA GLY A 271 5.12 33.94 17.75
C GLY A 271 4.42 34.71 18.86
N THR A 272 4.31 36.03 18.69
CA THR A 272 3.56 36.88 19.62
C THR A 272 2.09 36.88 19.23
N ILE A 273 1.20 36.55 20.17
CA ILE A 273 -0.25 36.72 20.03
C ILE A 273 -0.64 37.93 20.86
N LYS A 274 -1.39 38.86 20.25
CA LYS A 274 -2.04 39.96 20.96
C LYS A 274 -3.30 39.45 21.65
N LEU A 275 -3.35 39.59 22.97
CA LEU A 275 -4.53 39.28 23.77
C LEU A 275 -5.55 40.42 23.71
N PRO A 276 -6.84 40.15 24.03
CA PRO A 276 -7.82 41.20 24.28
C PRO A 276 -7.30 42.10 25.41
N GLY A 277 -7.01 43.37 25.12
CA GLY A 277 -6.33 44.30 26.04
C GLY A 277 -4.97 44.82 25.55
N GLY A 278 -4.46 44.33 24.41
CA GLY A 278 -3.25 44.85 23.78
C GLY A 278 -1.93 44.25 24.31
N GLU A 279 -1.99 43.41 25.33
CA GLU A 279 -0.82 42.66 25.81
C GLU A 279 -0.36 41.64 24.75
N GLU A 280 0.92 41.68 24.41
CA GLU A 280 1.56 40.67 23.56
C GLU A 280 2.15 39.56 24.43
N LYS A 281 1.66 38.32 24.28
CA LYS A 281 2.29 37.15 24.88
C LYS A 281 2.89 36.26 23.81
N LYS A 282 4.09 35.73 24.08
CA LYS A 282 4.69 34.68 23.25
C LYS A 282 3.86 33.41 23.42
N ALA A 283 3.26 32.95 22.32
CA ALA A 283 2.48 31.72 22.28
C ALA A 283 2.98 30.82 21.16
N VAL A 284 2.78 29.52 21.35
CA VAL A 284 3.06 28.53 20.31
C VAL A 284 1.96 28.66 19.26
N LEU A 285 2.30 29.24 18.10
CA LEU A 285 1.35 29.43 17.00
C LEU A 285 0.98 28.10 16.35
N TYR A 286 1.94 27.17 16.30
CA TYR A 286 1.77 25.86 15.68
C TYR A 286 2.62 24.80 16.38
N ILE A 287 1.98 23.78 16.94
CA ILE A 287 2.68 22.61 17.47
C ILE A 287 3.17 21.78 16.28
N SER A 288 4.50 21.71 16.13
CA SER A 288 5.11 20.86 15.09
C SER A 288 4.63 19.40 15.22
N PRO A 289 4.54 18.64 14.11
CA PRO A 289 4.15 17.22 14.17
C PRO A 289 5.01 16.42 15.15
N LYS A 290 6.31 16.70 15.20
CA LYS A 290 7.26 16.08 16.15
C LYS A 290 6.91 16.39 17.61
N ALA A 291 6.59 17.64 17.94
CA ALA A 291 6.17 18.02 19.29
C ALA A 291 4.83 17.38 19.67
N ARG A 292 3.87 17.33 18.73
CA ARG A 292 2.59 16.64 18.98
C ARG A 292 2.80 15.14 19.22
N ALA A 293 3.68 14.50 18.47
CA ALA A 293 4.04 13.09 18.65
C ALA A 293 4.70 12.86 20.01
N PHE A 294 5.60 13.76 20.41
CA PHE A 294 6.23 13.73 21.74
C PHE A 294 5.17 13.75 22.86
N HIS A 295 4.24 14.71 22.82
CA HIS A 295 3.19 14.81 23.84
C HIS A 295 2.27 13.59 23.86
N ALA A 296 1.84 13.10 22.70
CA ALA A 296 0.96 11.93 22.60
C ALA A 296 1.63 10.65 23.14
N VAL A 297 2.91 10.41 22.77
CA VAL A 297 3.70 9.29 23.28
C VAL A 297 3.90 9.40 24.79
N LYS A 298 4.29 10.59 25.28
CA LYS A 298 4.51 10.84 26.70
C LYS A 298 3.24 10.58 27.52
N GLN A 299 2.09 11.09 27.06
CA GLN A 299 0.81 10.88 27.71
C GLN A 299 0.47 9.37 27.79
N LYS A 300 0.65 8.63 26.69
CA LYS A 300 0.38 7.18 26.67
C LYS A 300 1.32 6.41 27.60
N LEU A 301 2.57 6.82 27.69
CA LEU A 301 3.55 6.22 28.61
C LEU A 301 3.21 6.53 30.06
N GLU A 302 2.81 7.76 30.38
CA GLU A 302 2.33 8.18 31.71
C GLU A 302 1.10 7.37 32.16
N GLU A 303 0.11 7.22 31.28
CA GLU A 303 -1.07 6.39 31.52
C GLU A 303 -0.68 4.92 31.81
N LEU A 304 0.36 4.42 31.15
CA LEU A 304 0.78 3.03 31.25
C LEU A 304 1.64 2.75 32.50
N THR A 305 2.59 3.62 32.82
CA THR A 305 3.54 3.37 33.92
C THR A 305 3.22 4.17 35.18
N LYS A 306 2.13 4.95 35.18
CA LYS A 306 1.78 5.88 36.29
C LYS A 306 2.91 6.85 36.63
N GLY A 307 3.71 7.22 35.63
CA GLY A 307 4.83 8.15 35.78
C GLY A 307 6.19 7.51 36.05
N ASP A 308 6.27 6.18 36.16
CA ASP A 308 7.51 5.42 36.30
C ASP A 308 8.18 5.17 34.94
N TYR A 309 8.90 6.18 34.44
CA TYR A 309 9.72 6.10 33.23
C TYR A 309 10.75 7.23 33.23
N ASP A 310 11.82 7.08 32.44
CA ASP A 310 12.80 8.15 32.25
C ASP A 310 12.20 9.34 31.49
N ARG A 311 11.89 10.40 32.23
CA ARG A 311 11.33 11.66 31.69
C ARG A 311 12.32 12.48 30.89
N THR A 312 13.62 12.18 31.00
CA THR A 312 14.71 12.89 30.29
C THR A 312 15.01 12.28 28.94
N ALA A 313 14.46 11.09 28.66
CA ALA A 313 14.64 10.41 27.38
C ALA A 313 14.16 11.27 26.20
N SER A 314 14.88 11.15 25.08
CA SER A 314 14.47 11.77 23.82
C SER A 314 13.09 11.27 23.38
N GLY A 315 12.38 12.02 22.53
CA GLY A 315 11.07 11.59 22.02
C GLY A 315 11.09 10.20 21.36
N ARG A 316 12.18 9.86 20.68
CA ARG A 316 12.40 8.51 20.14
C ARG A 316 12.57 7.48 21.27
N GLY A 317 13.37 7.80 22.29
CA GLY A 317 13.56 6.94 23.46
C GLY A 317 12.25 6.69 24.21
N LEU A 318 11.43 7.72 24.42
CA LEU A 318 10.09 7.57 25.02
C LEU A 318 9.19 6.66 24.18
N ALA A 319 9.21 6.77 22.86
CA ALA A 319 8.42 5.89 21.98
C ALA A 319 8.87 4.43 22.08
N ILE A 320 10.18 4.18 22.11
CA ILE A 320 10.75 2.84 22.30
C ILE A 320 10.36 2.27 23.66
N ASN A 321 10.43 3.07 24.73
CA ASN A 321 10.01 2.68 26.07
C ASN A 321 8.52 2.30 26.08
N LEU A 322 7.66 3.13 25.46
CA LEU A 322 6.23 2.84 25.32
C LEU A 322 5.98 1.51 24.60
N PHE A 323 6.67 1.27 23.48
CA PHE A 323 6.52 0.02 22.73
C PHE A 323 6.97 -1.19 23.54
N SER A 324 8.09 -1.07 24.26
CA SER A 324 8.59 -2.09 25.17
C SER A 324 7.58 -2.42 26.27
N GLU A 325 6.97 -1.41 26.90
CA GLU A 325 5.96 -1.65 27.94
C GLU A 325 4.68 -2.31 27.39
N TRP A 326 4.24 -1.94 26.18
CA TRP A 326 3.16 -2.65 25.51
C TRP A 326 3.51 -4.12 25.22
N ASP A 327 4.74 -4.39 24.78
CA ASP A 327 5.19 -5.76 24.53
C ASP A 327 5.31 -6.57 25.81
N LYS A 328 5.81 -5.98 26.91
CA LYS A 328 5.82 -6.62 28.24
C LYS A 328 4.42 -7.02 28.68
N ARG A 329 3.43 -6.12 28.55
CA ARG A 329 2.04 -6.41 28.91
C ARG A 329 1.41 -7.47 28.02
N ARG A 330 1.66 -7.43 26.70
CA ARG A 330 1.16 -8.45 25.77
C ARG A 330 1.76 -9.82 26.07
N ASN A 331 3.05 -9.87 26.39
CA ASN A 331 3.78 -11.10 26.63
C ASN A 331 3.64 -11.64 28.06
N SER A 332 3.08 -10.87 29.00
CA SER A 332 2.96 -11.30 30.41
C SER A 332 2.15 -12.58 30.55
N LYS A 333 1.01 -12.68 29.86
CA LYS A 333 0.18 -13.89 29.81
C LYS A 333 0.96 -15.09 29.26
N TRP A 334 1.69 -14.88 28.18
CA TRP A 334 2.44 -15.92 27.47
C TRP A 334 3.71 -16.34 28.20
N LYS A 335 4.22 -15.51 29.11
CA LYS A 335 5.35 -15.85 29.97
C LYS A 335 5.01 -17.01 30.92
N TYR A 336 3.80 -17.02 31.49
CA TYR A 336 3.34 -18.12 32.35
C TYR A 336 3.10 -19.39 31.52
N ALA A 337 2.39 -19.28 30.40
CA ALA A 337 2.19 -20.41 29.49
C ALA A 337 3.52 -21.00 29.00
N PHE A 338 4.54 -20.16 28.77
CA PHE A 338 5.89 -20.61 28.43
C PHE A 338 6.55 -21.38 29.58
N ALA A 339 6.40 -20.92 30.83
CA ALA A 339 6.95 -21.61 31.99
C ALA A 339 6.33 -23.02 32.15
N ASP A 340 5.01 -23.14 32.01
CA ASP A 340 4.33 -24.43 32.05
C ASP A 340 4.82 -25.37 30.94
N ALA A 341 4.92 -24.84 29.71
CA ALA A 341 5.44 -25.60 28.56
C ALA A 341 6.90 -26.02 28.75
N TRP A 342 7.71 -25.17 29.38
CA TRP A 342 9.10 -25.43 29.72
C TRP A 342 9.25 -26.52 30.79
N GLU A 343 8.35 -26.57 31.77
CA GLU A 343 8.33 -27.65 32.76
C GLU A 343 7.99 -28.99 32.11
N LEU A 344 6.99 -29.03 31.21
CA LEU A 344 6.68 -30.21 30.41
C LEU A 344 7.90 -30.67 29.58
N ASP A 345 8.60 -29.73 28.97
CA ASP A 345 9.81 -30.00 28.18
C ASP A 345 10.93 -30.61 29.03
N LYS A 346 11.13 -30.08 30.24
CA LYS A 346 12.11 -30.58 31.21
C LYS A 346 11.76 -31.96 31.77
N ASN A 347 10.47 -32.25 31.91
CA ASN A 347 9.96 -33.54 32.37
C ASN A 347 9.92 -34.60 31.24
N GLY A 348 10.43 -34.28 30.05
CA GLY A 348 10.50 -35.21 28.91
C GLY A 348 9.18 -35.37 28.15
N GLN A 349 8.14 -34.61 28.50
CA GLN A 349 6.82 -34.64 27.84
C GLN A 349 6.82 -33.77 26.57
N LYS A 350 7.69 -34.13 25.61
CA LYS A 350 8.02 -33.32 24.43
C LYS A 350 6.82 -33.00 23.55
N GLU A 351 5.94 -33.97 23.30
CA GLU A 351 4.72 -33.76 22.51
C GLU A 351 3.81 -32.69 23.12
N GLN A 352 3.60 -32.75 24.44
CA GLN A 352 2.74 -31.78 25.14
C GLN A 352 3.38 -30.39 25.20
N ALA A 353 4.69 -30.34 25.45
CA ALA A 353 5.47 -29.10 25.43
C ALA A 353 5.42 -28.42 24.07
N VAL A 354 5.63 -29.17 22.98
CA VAL A 354 5.58 -28.63 21.61
C VAL A 354 4.19 -28.11 21.25
N GLU A 355 3.12 -28.77 21.68
CA GLU A 355 1.77 -28.29 21.43
C GLU A 355 1.51 -26.95 22.14
N LYS A 356 1.95 -26.82 23.39
CA LYS A 356 1.91 -25.54 24.12
C LYS A 356 2.79 -24.47 23.47
N TYR A 357 3.98 -24.81 23.00
CA TYR A 357 4.84 -23.88 22.27
C TYR A 357 4.22 -23.41 20.97
N ARG A 358 3.49 -24.26 20.23
CA ARG A 358 2.74 -23.83 19.04
C ARG A 358 1.64 -22.83 19.39
N GLU A 359 0.89 -23.08 20.46
CA GLU A 359 -0.13 -22.14 20.96
C GLU A 359 0.51 -20.78 21.28
N ILE A 360 1.66 -20.78 21.96
CA ILE A 360 2.41 -19.56 22.28
C ILE A 360 2.88 -18.85 21.01
N LEU A 361 3.47 -19.55 20.04
CA LEU A 361 3.99 -18.95 18.81
C LEU A 361 2.88 -18.38 17.92
N ALA A 362 1.68 -18.97 17.95
CA ALA A 362 0.52 -18.46 17.24
C ALA A 362 0.03 -17.11 17.79
N ASN A 363 0.14 -16.90 19.10
CA ASN A 363 -0.41 -15.71 19.77
C ASN A 363 0.63 -14.68 20.21
N ALA A 364 1.87 -15.09 20.44
CA ALA A 364 3.02 -14.27 20.84
C ALA A 364 4.30 -14.67 20.08
N PRO A 365 4.31 -14.48 18.75
CA PRO A 365 5.47 -14.83 17.91
C PRO A 365 6.73 -14.02 18.25
N ASP A 366 6.56 -12.86 18.89
CA ASP A 366 7.64 -11.96 19.31
C ASP A 366 8.10 -12.22 20.77
N LEU A 367 7.70 -13.34 21.39
CA LEU A 367 8.12 -13.68 22.75
C LEU A 367 9.65 -13.82 22.83
N PRO A 368 10.35 -13.11 23.74
CA PRO A 368 11.81 -13.17 23.84
C PRO A 368 12.37 -14.58 24.03
N GLN A 369 11.64 -15.43 24.76
CA GLN A 369 12.02 -16.80 25.09
C GLN A 369 11.82 -17.79 23.93
N ARG A 370 11.24 -17.37 22.79
CA ARG A 370 10.89 -18.31 21.69
C ARG A 370 12.07 -19.15 21.21
N LYS A 371 13.29 -18.60 21.23
CA LYS A 371 14.51 -19.33 20.82
C LYS A 371 14.80 -20.54 21.69
N LEU A 372 14.37 -20.51 22.95
CA LEU A 372 14.54 -21.64 23.88
C LEU A 372 13.64 -22.82 23.50
N MET A 373 12.57 -22.60 22.72
CA MET A 373 11.68 -23.67 22.25
C MET A 373 12.32 -24.58 21.20
N VAL A 374 13.37 -24.11 20.51
CA VAL A 374 14.00 -24.81 19.38
C VAL A 374 14.42 -26.24 19.75
N GLY A 375 14.98 -26.43 20.96
CA GLY A 375 15.41 -27.74 21.43
C GLY A 375 14.28 -28.77 21.44
N ALA A 376 13.13 -28.41 22.01
CA ALA A 376 11.96 -29.27 22.08
C ALA A 376 11.44 -29.67 20.69
N PHE A 377 11.38 -28.71 19.76
CA PHE A 377 10.97 -28.97 18.37
C PHE A 377 11.94 -29.92 17.65
N LEU A 378 13.25 -29.73 17.81
CA LEU A 378 14.27 -30.59 17.19
C LEU A 378 14.25 -32.01 17.78
N GLU A 379 14.10 -32.14 19.09
CA GLU A 379 14.02 -33.45 19.73
C GLU A 379 12.79 -34.23 19.29
N LEU A 380 11.62 -33.59 19.26
CA LEU A 380 10.41 -34.22 18.75
C LEU A 380 10.53 -34.57 17.25
N ALA A 381 11.21 -33.73 16.46
CA ALA A 381 11.48 -34.04 15.05
C ALA A 381 12.33 -35.31 14.92
N ARG A 382 13.40 -35.44 15.70
CA ARG A 382 14.24 -36.64 15.73
C ARG A 382 13.48 -37.88 16.19
N GLN A 383 12.59 -37.75 17.17
CA GLN A 383 11.72 -38.86 17.59
C GLN A 383 10.79 -39.31 16.45
N HIS A 384 10.24 -38.37 15.67
CA HIS A 384 9.45 -38.71 14.48
C HIS A 384 10.28 -39.38 13.39
N LEU A 385 11.53 -38.95 13.18
CA LEU A 385 12.44 -39.61 12.25
C LEU A 385 12.76 -41.05 12.68
N GLY A 386 13.03 -41.28 13.97
CA GLY A 386 13.24 -42.63 14.52
C GLY A 386 12.02 -43.54 14.35
N LYS A 387 10.80 -42.96 14.26
CA LYS A 387 9.54 -43.66 13.97
C LYS A 387 9.22 -43.72 12.46
N GLY A 388 10.14 -43.31 11.58
CA GLY A 388 9.96 -43.29 10.12
C GLY A 388 9.01 -42.21 9.58
N SER A 389 8.54 -41.28 10.43
CA SER A 389 7.58 -40.23 10.05
C SER A 389 8.25 -38.95 9.52
N ILE A 390 8.86 -39.03 8.33
CA ILE A 390 9.62 -37.91 7.70
C ILE A 390 8.78 -36.63 7.59
N ALA A 391 7.52 -36.72 7.14
CA ALA A 391 6.65 -35.56 6.95
C ALA A 391 6.40 -34.76 8.26
N LYS A 392 6.26 -35.46 9.40
CA LYS A 392 6.07 -34.81 10.71
C LYS A 392 7.34 -34.07 11.15
N ALA A 393 8.50 -34.70 10.97
CA ALA A 393 9.79 -34.07 11.27
C ALA A 393 10.02 -32.83 10.41
N LEU A 394 9.73 -32.91 9.12
CA LEU A 394 9.87 -31.80 8.17
C LEU A 394 9.06 -30.57 8.60
N ASN A 395 7.81 -30.76 9.04
CA ASN A 395 6.98 -29.68 9.56
C ASN A 395 7.57 -29.03 10.83
N LEU A 396 8.18 -29.81 11.72
CA LEU A 396 8.84 -29.29 12.92
C LEU A 396 10.10 -28.49 12.57
N PHE A 397 10.91 -28.96 11.62
CA PHE A 397 12.08 -28.21 11.12
C PHE A 397 11.70 -26.87 10.48
N ARG A 398 10.59 -26.82 9.74
CA ARG A 398 10.05 -25.54 9.21
C ARG A 398 9.76 -24.54 10.33
N ILE A 399 9.18 -24.99 11.44
CA ILE A 399 8.92 -24.15 12.62
C ILE A 399 10.25 -23.70 13.25
N VAL A 400 11.23 -24.60 13.39
CA VAL A 400 12.56 -24.25 13.92
C VAL A 400 13.22 -23.13 13.13
N ILE A 401 13.20 -23.21 11.79
CA ILE A 401 13.76 -22.17 10.92
C ILE A 401 13.03 -20.84 11.07
N GLN A 402 11.71 -20.86 11.27
CA GLN A 402 10.94 -19.63 11.54
C GLN A 402 11.33 -18.99 12.88
N ILE A 403 11.68 -19.79 13.89
CA ILE A 403 12.09 -19.30 15.21
C ILE A 403 13.54 -18.77 15.18
N ASP A 404 14.46 -19.56 14.62
CA ASP A 404 15.90 -19.33 14.59
C ASP A 404 16.47 -19.71 13.19
N PRO A 405 16.53 -18.77 12.23
CA PRO A 405 16.93 -19.05 10.85
C PRO A 405 18.45 -19.23 10.73
N LYS A 406 18.96 -20.39 11.18
CA LYS A 406 20.36 -20.77 11.05
C LYS A 406 20.59 -21.71 9.85
N PRO A 407 21.70 -21.55 9.11
CA PRO A 407 22.02 -22.41 7.96
C PRO A 407 22.03 -23.91 8.29
N ILE A 408 22.41 -24.28 9.52
CA ILE A 408 22.47 -25.68 9.93
C ILE A 408 21.09 -26.34 9.95
N TYR A 409 20.04 -25.63 10.38
CA TYR A 409 18.67 -26.17 10.37
C TYR A 409 18.09 -26.21 8.96
N GLU A 410 18.48 -25.27 8.09
CA GLU A 410 18.14 -25.34 6.66
C GLU A 410 18.78 -26.56 6.00
N ALA A 411 20.03 -26.90 6.37
CA ALA A 411 20.70 -28.08 5.87
C ALA A 411 19.96 -29.37 6.28
N ASP A 412 19.54 -29.48 7.56
CA ASP A 412 18.74 -30.60 8.05
C ASP A 412 17.39 -30.68 7.30
N LEU A 413 16.71 -29.56 7.05
CA LEU A 413 15.46 -29.53 6.29
C LEU A 413 15.65 -30.03 4.85
N PHE A 414 16.72 -29.59 4.17
CA PHE A 414 17.02 -30.05 2.81
C PHE A 414 17.38 -31.54 2.78
N TYR A 415 18.08 -32.04 3.80
CA TYR A 415 18.33 -33.47 3.95
C TYR A 415 17.01 -34.27 4.04
N LEU A 416 16.06 -33.81 4.87
CA LEU A 416 14.76 -34.47 5.01
C LEU A 416 13.91 -34.43 3.75
N LEU A 417 13.99 -33.34 2.98
CA LEU A 417 13.37 -33.26 1.65
C LEU A 417 13.97 -34.32 0.71
N GLY A 418 15.30 -34.46 0.71
CA GLY A 418 15.98 -35.50 -0.08
C GLY A 418 15.50 -36.91 0.26
N LEU A 419 15.40 -37.24 1.55
CA LEU A 419 14.88 -38.54 2.00
C LEU A 419 13.42 -38.77 1.56
N MET A 420 12.60 -37.72 1.55
CA MET A 420 11.20 -37.81 1.13
C MET A 420 11.10 -38.11 -0.37
N GLU A 421 11.90 -37.44 -1.22
CA GLU A 421 11.95 -37.72 -2.66
C GLU A 421 12.52 -39.11 -2.95
N GLU A 422 13.57 -39.52 -2.22
CA GLU A 422 14.14 -40.87 -2.34
C GLU A 422 13.09 -41.94 -2.00
N SER A 423 12.33 -41.75 -0.91
CA SER A 423 11.23 -42.66 -0.54
C SER A 423 10.08 -42.67 -1.55
N SER A 424 9.99 -41.63 -2.38
CA SER A 424 9.02 -41.51 -3.47
C SER A 424 9.54 -42.09 -4.79
N GLY A 425 10.81 -42.51 -4.84
CA GLY A 425 11.49 -43.04 -6.03
C GLY A 425 12.12 -41.99 -6.95
N ASP A 426 12.03 -40.69 -6.61
CA ASP A 426 12.62 -39.61 -7.42
C ASP A 426 14.07 -39.34 -7.01
N THR A 427 14.97 -40.15 -7.55
CA THR A 427 16.40 -40.10 -7.23
C THR A 427 17.09 -38.81 -7.68
N GLU A 428 16.68 -38.18 -8.79
CA GLU A 428 17.28 -36.93 -9.25
C GLU A 428 16.90 -35.76 -8.34
N GLN A 429 15.63 -35.69 -7.95
CA GLN A 429 15.16 -34.67 -7.03
C GLN A 429 15.77 -34.87 -5.63
N ALA A 430 15.95 -36.12 -5.18
CA ALA A 430 16.68 -36.43 -3.95
C ALA A 430 18.13 -35.89 -3.98
N ARG A 431 18.87 -36.14 -5.07
CA ARG A 431 20.24 -35.61 -5.25
C ARG A 431 20.27 -34.09 -5.22
N PHE A 432 19.31 -33.42 -5.85
CA PHE A 432 19.20 -31.96 -5.81
C PHE A 432 19.12 -31.46 -4.37
N TRP A 433 18.22 -32.04 -3.56
CA TRP A 433 18.05 -31.63 -2.18
C TRP A 433 19.26 -31.93 -1.29
N TYR A 434 19.92 -33.08 -1.44
CA TYR A 434 21.17 -33.36 -0.70
C TYR A 434 22.29 -32.38 -1.05
N ARG A 435 22.42 -31.98 -2.31
CA ARG A 435 23.37 -30.92 -2.71
C ARG A 435 23.00 -29.57 -2.08
N MET A 436 21.72 -29.24 -2.00
CA MET A 436 21.26 -28.02 -1.31
C MET A 436 21.56 -28.06 0.19
N SER A 437 21.43 -29.23 0.83
CA SER A 437 21.84 -29.45 2.22
C SER A 437 23.33 -29.18 2.42
N LEU A 438 24.20 -29.78 1.59
CA LEU A 438 25.66 -29.59 1.66
C LEU A 438 26.10 -28.16 1.33
N ARG A 439 25.36 -27.42 0.48
CA ARG A 439 25.61 -25.99 0.27
C ARG A 439 25.37 -25.15 1.53
N ARG A 440 24.42 -25.56 2.38
CA ARG A 440 24.13 -24.86 3.64
C ARG A 440 25.05 -25.30 4.78
N ASN A 441 25.38 -26.59 4.83
CA ASN A 441 26.34 -27.15 5.76
C ASN A 441 27.21 -28.20 5.04
N PRO A 442 28.43 -27.82 4.62
CA PRO A 442 29.35 -28.73 3.94
C PRO A 442 29.74 -29.96 4.75
N GLU A 443 29.65 -29.87 6.08
CA GLU A 443 30.00 -30.95 7.02
C GLU A 443 28.79 -31.85 7.36
N HIS A 444 27.67 -31.73 6.63
CA HIS A 444 26.47 -32.51 6.90
C HIS A 444 26.64 -33.98 6.46
N ILE A 445 27.16 -34.80 7.38
CA ILE A 445 27.56 -36.21 7.18
C ILE A 445 26.46 -37.05 6.50
N TRP A 446 25.20 -36.93 6.93
CA TRP A 446 24.11 -37.76 6.42
C TRP A 446 23.79 -37.48 4.94
N SER A 447 23.69 -36.20 4.55
CA SER A 447 23.54 -35.77 3.16
C SER A 447 24.72 -36.19 2.28
N ALA A 448 25.94 -36.11 2.79
CA ALA A 448 27.13 -36.58 2.05
C ALA A 448 27.06 -38.10 1.81
N GLY A 449 26.69 -38.87 2.84
CA GLY A 449 26.49 -40.31 2.74
C GLY A 449 25.39 -40.68 1.74
N ALA A 450 24.21 -40.05 1.84
CA ALA A 450 23.06 -40.30 0.95
C ALA A 450 23.36 -39.90 -0.50
N LEU A 451 24.09 -38.81 -0.73
CA LEU A 451 24.49 -38.42 -2.07
C LEU A 451 25.50 -39.40 -2.68
N SER A 452 26.43 -39.92 -1.87
CA SER A 452 27.40 -40.93 -2.28
C SER A 452 26.73 -42.27 -2.62
N SER A 453 25.73 -42.70 -1.84
CA SER A 453 24.98 -43.93 -2.15
C SER A 453 24.15 -43.81 -3.44
N LEU A 454 23.61 -42.62 -3.74
CA LEU A 454 22.86 -42.36 -4.97
C LEU A 454 23.76 -42.06 -6.18
N SER A 455 25.07 -41.83 -5.96
CA SER A 455 26.04 -41.45 -6.99
C SER A 455 27.40 -42.10 -6.67
N PRO A 456 27.72 -43.30 -7.18
CA PRO A 456 28.97 -44.00 -6.85
C PRO A 456 30.24 -43.32 -7.41
N VAL A 457 30.12 -42.15 -8.03
CA VAL A 457 31.26 -41.35 -8.52
C VAL A 457 31.71 -40.40 -7.41
N PRO A 458 33.01 -40.36 -7.04
CA PRO A 458 33.49 -39.54 -5.94
C PRO A 458 33.22 -38.05 -6.17
N ILE A 459 32.67 -37.40 -5.13
CA ILE A 459 32.41 -35.97 -5.10
C ILE A 459 33.76 -35.26 -4.92
N LEU A 460 34.36 -34.79 -6.02
CA LEU A 460 35.39 -33.76 -5.93
C LEU A 460 34.71 -32.47 -5.42
N PRO A 461 35.36 -31.69 -4.55
CA PRO A 461 34.83 -30.41 -4.10
C PRO A 461 34.49 -29.58 -5.33
N ILE A 462 33.24 -29.13 -5.42
CA ILE A 462 32.77 -28.29 -6.52
C ILE A 462 33.48 -26.93 -6.38
N GLY A 463 34.64 -26.85 -7.00
CA GLY A 463 35.43 -25.65 -7.22
C GLY A 463 35.79 -25.60 -8.70
N ASP A 464 35.29 -24.56 -9.37
CA ASP A 464 35.93 -23.96 -10.53
C ASP A 464 36.02 -24.72 -11.87
N TRP A 465 35.27 -25.78 -12.19
CA TRP A 465 35.35 -26.33 -13.57
C TRP A 465 34.76 -25.39 -14.63
N GLU A 466 33.65 -24.70 -14.34
CA GLU A 466 33.09 -23.69 -15.25
C GLU A 466 34.02 -22.47 -15.39
N ARG A 467 34.71 -22.07 -14.32
CA ARG A 467 35.74 -21.03 -14.37
C ARG A 467 37.01 -21.50 -15.07
N SER A 468 37.44 -22.73 -14.84
CA SER A 468 38.62 -23.33 -15.47
C SER A 468 38.39 -23.50 -16.96
N ALA A 469 37.21 -23.96 -17.38
CA ALA A 469 36.83 -24.02 -18.79
C ALA A 469 36.80 -22.62 -19.44
N PHE A 470 36.28 -21.62 -18.72
CA PHE A 470 36.32 -20.22 -19.15
C PHE A 470 37.77 -19.72 -19.30
N PHE A 471 38.63 -19.93 -18.31
CA PHE A 471 40.05 -19.54 -18.36
C PHE A 471 40.84 -20.31 -19.42
N PHE A 472 40.55 -21.60 -19.63
CA PHE A 472 41.20 -22.40 -20.68
C PHE A 472 40.79 -21.93 -22.08
N SER A 473 39.50 -21.61 -22.27
CA SER A 473 39.00 -21.04 -23.54
C SER A 473 39.57 -19.65 -23.81
N ALA A 474 39.67 -18.80 -22.78
CA ALA A 474 40.28 -17.47 -22.88
C ALA A 474 41.79 -17.56 -23.17
N PHE A 475 42.49 -18.50 -22.54
CA PHE A 475 43.92 -18.72 -22.78
C PHE A 475 44.18 -19.24 -24.20
N LEU A 476 43.35 -20.16 -24.70
CA LEU A 476 43.44 -20.67 -26.08
C LEU A 476 43.17 -19.56 -27.10
N ALA A 477 42.15 -18.72 -26.86
CA ALA A 477 41.85 -17.57 -27.71
C ALA A 477 42.99 -16.55 -27.73
N PHE A 478 43.62 -16.30 -26.58
CA PHE A 478 44.77 -15.39 -26.48
C PHE A 478 46.01 -15.96 -27.19
N ALA A 479 46.28 -17.26 -27.03
CA ALA A 479 47.38 -17.94 -27.72
C ALA A 479 47.19 -17.91 -29.26
N LEU A 480 45.97 -18.15 -29.74
CA LEU A 480 45.65 -18.07 -31.17
C LEU A 480 45.77 -16.64 -31.71
N PHE A 481 45.34 -15.64 -30.94
CA PHE A 481 45.52 -14.22 -31.29
C PHE A 481 47.00 -13.84 -31.35
N PHE A 482 47.81 -14.33 -30.42
CA PHE A 482 49.25 -14.06 -30.37
C PHE A 482 50.00 -14.73 -31.53
N ILE A 483 49.63 -15.97 -31.90
CA ILE A 483 50.17 -16.65 -33.09
C ILE A 483 49.79 -15.91 -34.38
N TRP A 484 48.54 -15.42 -34.47
CA TRP A 484 48.08 -14.63 -35.61
C TRP A 484 48.80 -13.28 -35.72
N SER A 485 49.02 -12.57 -34.61
CA SER A 485 49.73 -11.29 -34.61
C SER A 485 51.23 -11.44 -34.94
N LEU A 486 51.89 -12.49 -34.44
CA LEU A 486 53.27 -12.83 -34.80
C LEU A 486 53.42 -13.18 -36.29
N ARG A 487 52.48 -13.94 -36.86
CA ARG A 487 52.46 -14.22 -38.31
C ARG A 487 52.33 -12.94 -39.13
N ARG A 488 51.58 -11.95 -38.65
CA ARG A 488 51.38 -10.67 -39.34
C ARG A 488 52.60 -9.77 -39.27
N LEU A 489 53.35 -9.83 -38.17
CA LEU A 489 54.61 -9.10 -37.98
C LEU A 489 55.80 -9.70 -38.77
N LEU A 490 55.79 -11.02 -39.00
CA LEU A 490 56.81 -11.71 -39.83
C LEU A 490 56.52 -11.65 -41.34
N SER A 491 55.38 -11.06 -41.74
CA SER A 491 54.98 -10.88 -43.14
C SER A 491 55.19 -9.45 -43.67
N TRP A 492 55.87 -8.60 -42.90
CA TRP A 492 56.43 -7.30 -43.27
C TRP A 492 57.95 -7.39 -43.19
#